data_AF-A0A9X3EWG8-F1
#
_entry.id   AF-A0A9X3EWG8-F1
#
_cell.length_a   1.000
_cell.length_b   1.000
_cell.length_c   1.000
_cell.angle_alpha   90.00
_cell.angle_beta   90.00
_cell.angle_gamma   90.00
#
_symmetry.space_group_name_H-M   'P 1'
#
loop_
_entity.id
_entity.type
_entity.pdbx_description
1 polymer ?
#
loop_
_entity_poly.entity_id
_entity_poly.type
_entity_poly.pdbx_seq_one_letter_code
_entity_poly.pdbx_strand_id
1 'polypeptide(L)'
;MRSELAARGVTVMFLTTALFNLVAGVCPDAFASLRYLLVGGEKLNAEAIRAVLEAAPPQHLLNGYGPTESTTFAVTCELDRERAAGLNVPIGRPISNTLTFILDEQQRPVGVGELGELYIGGDGLARGYLNRPELTAERFVSLAGLTGDAPIRLYRTGDQVRWRPDGLVEFVGRTDFQVKIRGHRIELEEIEAALLASGMVTTTAVTVQESPSGDKSLVAHVVPKDRADFRASLLQEHLQQRLPRFMVPSRFVELDALPLNANGKVDRKALVAGQAHSGVFSLNAMLAVTHDPLTGELATMWADLLGVPVVLPEDDFFRLGGNSLLAARLVLRVRDVYRVRFPVYALYEAGTLREFAAQRGERCAATRSTAPRRSGRRRGRQTPASPTTSASSSSARPGSRARRPTPGAPARCS
;
A
#
# COMPACT_ATOMS: atom_id res chain seq x y z
N MET A 1 10.42 -0.12 -15.33
CA MET A 1 9.33 0.88 -15.42
C MET A 1 9.75 2.05 -16.27
N ARG A 2 10.82 2.79 -15.92
CA ARG A 2 11.38 3.88 -16.74
C ARG A 2 11.48 3.56 -18.23
N SER A 3 12.11 2.43 -18.57
CA SER A 3 12.26 1.96 -19.96
C SER A 3 10.93 1.75 -20.67
N GLU A 4 9.91 1.25 -19.97
CA GLU A 4 8.58 0.99 -20.53
C GLU A 4 7.81 2.30 -20.74
N LEU A 5 7.88 3.22 -19.78
CA LEU A 5 7.27 4.55 -19.90
C LEU A 5 7.89 5.32 -21.08
N ALA A 6 9.22 5.28 -21.21
CA ALA A 6 9.94 5.89 -22.31
C ALA A 6 9.62 5.22 -23.65
N ALA A 7 9.62 3.88 -23.73
CA ALA A 7 9.30 3.14 -24.96
C ALA A 7 7.88 3.42 -25.47
N ARG A 8 6.93 3.66 -24.56
CA ARG A 8 5.54 4.03 -24.89
C ARG A 8 5.32 5.53 -25.07
N GLY A 9 6.34 6.36 -24.88
CA GLY A 9 6.23 7.81 -24.98
C GLY A 9 5.28 8.42 -23.93
N VAL A 10 5.15 7.80 -22.75
CA VAL A 10 4.32 8.34 -21.67
C VAL A 10 5.01 9.58 -21.10
N THR A 11 4.32 10.72 -21.13
CA THR A 11 4.84 12.02 -20.65
C THR A 11 3.99 12.62 -19.53
N VAL A 12 2.78 12.14 -19.32
CA VAL A 12 1.88 12.60 -18.25
C VAL A 12 1.29 11.38 -17.56
N MET A 13 1.32 11.37 -16.23
CA MET A 13 0.83 10.26 -15.43
C MET A 13 0.18 10.76 -14.14
N PHE A 14 -0.91 10.11 -13.74
CA PHE A 14 -1.46 10.21 -12.40
C PHE A 14 -1.27 8.89 -11.65
N LEU A 15 -0.91 8.97 -10.37
CA LEU A 15 -0.80 7.82 -9.48
C LEU A 15 -1.53 8.10 -8.17
N THR A 16 -2.17 7.06 -7.61
CA THR A 16 -2.56 7.11 -6.21
C THR A 16 -1.31 7.17 -5.34
N THR A 17 -1.40 7.83 -4.20
CA THR A 17 -0.29 7.96 -3.24
C THR A 17 0.34 6.60 -2.89
N ALA A 18 -0.46 5.57 -2.60
CA ALA A 18 0.03 4.24 -2.29
C ALA A 18 0.88 3.61 -3.41
N LEU A 19 0.43 3.72 -4.67
CA LEU A 19 1.17 3.17 -5.81
C LEU A 19 2.44 3.98 -6.10
N PHE A 20 2.36 5.31 -5.99
CA PHE A 20 3.53 6.17 -6.07
C PHE A 20 4.59 5.78 -5.03
N ASN A 21 4.21 5.63 -3.76
CA ASN A 21 5.13 5.27 -2.68
C ASN A 21 5.84 3.94 -2.93
N LEU A 22 5.11 2.94 -3.45
CA LEU A 22 5.70 1.66 -3.81
C LEU A 22 6.74 1.80 -4.91
N VAL A 23 6.41 2.50 -5.99
CA VAL A 23 7.34 2.67 -7.12
C VAL A 23 8.53 3.51 -6.70
N ALA A 24 8.32 4.61 -5.98
CA ALA A 24 9.37 5.47 -5.46
C ALA A 24 10.36 4.72 -4.56
N GLY A 25 9.87 3.84 -3.69
CA GLY A 25 10.73 3.04 -2.79
C GLY A 25 11.56 1.98 -3.51
N VAL A 26 11.18 1.58 -4.73
CA VAL A 26 11.85 0.49 -5.48
C VAL A 26 12.69 1.02 -6.64
N CYS A 27 12.22 2.06 -7.33
CA CYS A 27 12.80 2.64 -8.53
C CYS A 27 12.49 4.15 -8.54
N PRO A 28 13.16 4.95 -7.68
CA PRO A 28 12.86 6.38 -7.54
C PRO A 28 13.10 7.18 -8.84
N ASP A 29 13.96 6.71 -9.73
CA ASP A 29 14.21 7.32 -11.05
C ASP A 29 13.19 6.89 -12.12
N ALA A 30 12.17 6.09 -11.76
CA ALA A 30 11.18 5.56 -12.71
C ALA A 30 10.45 6.65 -13.49
N PHE A 31 10.33 7.84 -12.90
CA PHE A 31 9.51 8.95 -13.37
C PHE A 31 10.28 10.01 -14.17
N ALA A 32 11.59 9.83 -14.35
CA ALA A 32 12.48 10.84 -14.92
C ALA A 32 12.09 11.33 -16.33
N SER A 33 11.40 10.50 -17.12
CA SER A 33 10.96 10.86 -18.48
C SER A 33 9.61 11.59 -18.52
N LEU A 34 8.94 11.76 -17.38
CA LEU A 34 7.63 12.39 -17.33
C LEU A 34 7.76 13.92 -17.32
N ARG A 35 6.91 14.57 -18.10
CA ARG A 35 6.67 16.02 -18.03
C ARG A 35 5.81 16.37 -16.81
N TYR A 36 4.75 15.60 -16.57
CA TYR A 36 3.87 15.79 -15.41
C TYR A 36 3.62 14.47 -14.69
N LEU A 37 3.90 14.45 -13.39
CA LEU A 37 3.47 13.40 -12.48
C LEU A 37 2.55 14.01 -11.43
N LEU A 38 1.29 13.59 -11.41
CA LEU A 38 0.34 13.95 -10.38
C LEU A 38 0.21 12.79 -9.39
N VAL A 39 0.23 13.09 -8.10
CA VAL A 39 0.07 12.12 -7.02
C VAL A 39 -1.02 12.62 -6.08
N GLY A 40 -1.94 11.75 -5.69
CA GLY A 40 -3.03 12.18 -4.81
C GLY A 40 -3.92 11.05 -4.33
N GLY A 41 -4.98 11.46 -3.63
CA GLY A 41 -5.98 10.55 -3.06
C GLY A 41 -5.74 10.18 -1.59
N GLU A 42 -4.52 10.34 -1.06
CA GLU A 42 -4.16 10.10 0.35
C GLU A 42 -3.05 11.06 0.79
N LYS A 43 -2.80 11.16 2.10
CA LYS A 43 -1.67 11.91 2.65
C LYS A 43 -0.36 11.38 2.06
N LEU A 44 0.42 12.28 1.44
CA LEU A 44 1.69 11.94 0.81
C LEU A 44 2.75 11.53 1.84
N ASN A 45 3.62 10.60 1.44
CA ASN A 45 4.82 10.25 2.20
C ASN A 45 5.99 11.13 1.75
N ALA A 46 6.46 12.01 2.64
CA ALA A 46 7.54 12.94 2.36
C ALA A 46 8.86 12.24 1.96
N GLU A 47 9.17 11.07 2.53
CA GLU A 47 10.37 10.31 2.18
C GLU A 47 10.31 9.77 0.75
N ALA A 48 9.16 9.24 0.33
CA ALA A 48 8.97 8.78 -1.04
C ALA A 48 9.12 9.93 -2.05
N ILE A 49 8.58 11.11 -1.72
CA ILE A 49 8.74 12.32 -2.54
C ILE A 49 10.21 12.72 -2.62
N ARG A 50 10.92 12.79 -1.49
CA ARG A 50 12.36 13.11 -1.46
C ARG A 50 13.18 12.14 -2.29
N ALA A 51 12.94 10.84 -2.17
CA ALA A 51 13.64 9.82 -2.94
C ALA A 51 13.55 10.07 -4.46
N VAL A 52 12.36 10.43 -4.97
CA VAL A 52 12.17 10.77 -6.39
C VAL A 52 12.88 12.08 -6.76
N LEU A 53 12.78 13.10 -5.91
CA LEU A 53 13.41 14.41 -6.12
C LEU A 53 14.95 14.38 -6.07
N GLU A 54 15.52 13.40 -5.37
CA GLU A 54 16.97 13.19 -5.24
C GLU A 54 17.53 12.31 -6.37
N ALA A 55 16.78 11.30 -6.82
CA ALA A 55 17.24 10.36 -7.84
C ALA A 55 17.23 10.97 -9.25
N ALA A 56 16.03 11.24 -9.78
CA ALA A 56 15.81 11.85 -11.09
C ALA A 56 14.34 12.28 -11.18
N PRO A 57 14.02 13.54 -10.82
CA PRO A 57 12.64 14.00 -10.79
C PRO A 57 12.01 14.07 -12.18
N PRO A 58 10.67 13.96 -12.29
CA PRO A 58 9.95 14.42 -13.46
C PRO A 58 10.09 15.94 -13.60
N GLN A 59 9.71 16.51 -14.75
CA GLN A 59 9.77 17.97 -14.94
C GLN A 59 8.84 18.71 -13.96
N HIS A 60 7.64 18.17 -13.73
CA HIS A 60 6.69 18.67 -12.73
C HIS A 60 6.16 17.50 -11.88
N LEU A 61 6.28 17.63 -10.57
CA LEU A 61 5.69 16.71 -9.59
C LEU A 61 4.63 17.46 -8.79
N LEU A 62 3.37 17.03 -8.86
CA LEU A 62 2.26 17.72 -8.21
C LEU A 62 1.54 16.82 -7.20
N ASN A 63 1.28 17.37 -6.02
CA ASN A 63 0.25 16.86 -5.12
C ASN A 63 -1.12 17.33 -5.61
N GLY A 64 -2.06 16.41 -5.78
CA GLY A 64 -3.45 16.68 -6.11
C GLY A 64 -4.39 16.33 -4.95
N TYR A 65 -5.16 17.31 -4.50
CA TYR A 65 -6.20 17.13 -3.50
C TYR A 65 -7.56 17.58 -4.03
N GLY A 66 -8.56 16.75 -3.81
CA GLY A 66 -9.96 17.11 -3.99
C GLY A 66 -10.87 15.95 -3.59
N PRO A 67 -12.04 16.23 -3.00
CA PRO A 67 -13.13 15.28 -2.93
C PRO A 67 -13.77 15.07 -4.31
N THR A 68 -14.52 13.97 -4.47
CA THR A 68 -15.29 13.68 -5.69
C THR A 68 -16.29 14.80 -6.00
N GLU A 69 -16.85 15.39 -4.95
CA GLU A 69 -17.85 16.45 -4.95
C GLU A 69 -17.33 17.79 -5.48
N SER A 70 -16.00 17.93 -5.63
CA SER A 70 -15.35 19.05 -6.32
C SER A 70 -14.67 18.63 -7.62
N THR A 71 -15.05 17.49 -8.19
CA THR A 71 -14.56 16.98 -9.49
C THR A 71 -13.04 16.72 -9.53
N THR A 72 -12.61 15.60 -8.94
CA THR A 72 -11.21 15.12 -8.92
C THR A 72 -10.29 15.94 -8.03
N PHE A 73 -9.79 17.10 -8.49
CA PHE A 73 -8.87 17.94 -7.74
C PHE A 73 -9.38 19.38 -7.68
N ALA A 74 -9.36 19.95 -6.48
CA ALA A 74 -9.68 21.36 -6.24
C ALA A 74 -8.43 22.15 -5.86
N VAL A 75 -7.44 21.49 -5.27
CA VAL A 75 -6.22 22.11 -4.72
C VAL A 75 -5.02 21.33 -5.21
N THR A 76 -3.98 22.03 -5.65
CA THR A 76 -2.73 21.39 -6.09
C THR A 76 -1.51 22.09 -5.51
N CYS A 77 -0.44 21.32 -5.28
CA CYS A 77 0.86 21.83 -4.88
C CYS A 77 1.94 21.26 -5.80
N GLU A 78 2.72 22.12 -6.44
CA GLU A 78 3.96 21.66 -7.08
C GLU A 78 5.00 21.38 -5.99
N LEU A 79 5.56 20.18 -6.02
CA LEU A 79 6.45 19.65 -5.01
C LEU A 79 7.90 19.85 -5.40
N ASP A 80 8.65 20.43 -4.47
CA ASP A 80 10.09 20.60 -4.53
C ASP A 80 10.72 20.08 -3.22
N ARG A 81 12.04 20.22 -3.11
CA ARG A 81 12.78 19.75 -1.93
C ARG A 81 12.38 20.48 -0.64
N GLU A 82 12.02 21.75 -0.74
CA GLU A 82 11.63 22.56 0.43
C GLU A 82 10.26 22.12 0.95
N ARG A 83 9.28 21.97 0.05
CA ARG A 83 7.91 21.54 0.38
C ARG A 83 7.84 20.08 0.83
N ALA A 84 8.84 19.27 0.47
CA ALA A 84 9.02 17.89 0.93
C ALA A 84 9.96 17.76 2.15
N ALA A 85 10.48 18.85 2.70
CA ALA A 85 11.39 18.80 3.85
C ALA A 85 10.66 18.45 5.16
N GLY A 86 9.45 18.96 5.34
CA GLY A 86 8.62 18.70 6.52
C GLY A 86 7.93 17.34 6.50
N LEU A 87 7.39 16.93 7.66
CA LEU A 87 6.59 15.71 7.80
C LEU A 87 5.22 15.80 7.10
N ASN A 88 4.69 17.01 6.93
CA ASN A 88 3.41 17.26 6.29
C ASN A 88 3.62 17.98 4.96
N VAL A 89 3.43 17.23 3.87
CA VAL A 89 3.42 17.80 2.51
C VAL A 89 2.12 18.58 2.33
N PRO A 90 2.17 19.88 1.97
CA PRO A 90 0.98 20.69 1.79
C PRO A 90 0.13 20.18 0.62
N ILE A 91 -1.19 20.37 0.71
CA ILE A 91 -2.11 20.07 -0.40
C ILE A 91 -2.11 21.20 -1.44
N GLY A 92 -1.72 22.41 -1.04
CA GLY A 92 -1.36 23.50 -1.96
C GLY A 92 -2.36 24.63 -2.03
N ARG A 93 -2.63 25.11 -3.25
CA ARG A 93 -3.54 26.24 -3.54
C ARG A 93 -4.66 25.82 -4.48
N PRO A 94 -5.83 26.50 -4.42
CA PRO A 94 -6.92 26.22 -5.34
C PRO A 94 -6.46 26.32 -6.81
N ILE A 95 -6.96 25.44 -7.65
CA ILE A 95 -6.82 25.57 -9.10
C ILE A 95 -7.70 26.72 -9.62
N SER A 96 -7.54 27.08 -10.90
CA SER A 96 -8.37 28.11 -11.52
C SER A 96 -9.87 27.84 -11.34
N ASN A 97 -10.65 28.90 -11.18
CA ASN A 97 -12.11 28.86 -10.98
C ASN A 97 -12.57 28.05 -9.75
N THR A 98 -11.68 27.84 -8.78
CA THR A 98 -11.98 27.18 -7.52
C THR A 98 -11.82 28.16 -6.36
N LEU A 99 -12.79 28.18 -5.45
CA LEU A 99 -12.72 28.93 -4.20
C LEU A 99 -12.43 27.96 -3.06
N THR A 100 -11.61 28.37 -2.09
CA THR A 100 -11.36 27.59 -0.86
C THR A 100 -11.44 28.49 0.35
N PHE A 101 -12.18 28.06 1.36
CA PHE A 101 -12.27 28.71 2.66
C PHE A 101 -11.90 27.73 3.76
N ILE A 102 -11.24 28.22 4.80
CA ILE A 102 -11.02 27.46 6.03
C ILE A 102 -11.86 28.14 7.10
N LEU A 103 -12.89 27.44 7.58
CA LEU A 103 -13.93 28.02 8.43
C LEU A 103 -13.95 27.34 9.82
N ASP A 104 -14.29 28.12 10.85
CA ASP A 104 -14.58 27.61 12.19
C ASP A 104 -15.98 26.97 12.28
N GLU A 105 -16.36 26.50 13.47
CA GLU A 105 -17.68 25.90 13.74
C GLU A 105 -18.85 26.88 13.55
N GLN A 106 -18.58 28.19 13.61
CA GLN A 106 -19.55 29.26 13.36
C GLN A 106 -19.51 29.74 11.90
N GLN A 107 -18.84 29.01 11.01
CA GLN A 107 -18.69 29.30 9.58
C GLN A 107 -17.98 30.63 9.27
N ARG A 108 -17.10 31.08 10.18
CA ARG A 108 -16.28 32.29 10.00
C ARG A 108 -14.88 31.90 9.52
N PRO A 109 -14.24 32.69 8.63
CA PRO A 109 -12.86 32.45 8.23
C PRO A 109 -11.89 32.46 9.42
N VAL A 110 -10.99 31.48 9.45
CA VAL A 110 -9.89 31.43 10.44
C VAL A 110 -8.61 32.04 9.89
N GLY A 111 -7.74 32.49 10.78
CA GLY A 111 -6.44 33.07 10.46
C GLY A 111 -5.38 32.04 10.04
N VAL A 112 -4.20 32.56 9.69
CA VAL A 112 -3.03 31.73 9.34
C VAL A 112 -2.61 30.89 10.54
N GLY A 113 -2.42 29.59 10.33
CA GLY A 113 -2.01 28.61 11.34
C GLY A 113 -3.16 28.04 12.19
N GLU A 114 -4.33 28.68 12.19
CA GLU A 114 -5.50 28.22 12.94
C GLU A 114 -6.17 27.02 12.24
N LEU A 115 -6.66 26.07 13.03
CA LEU A 115 -7.38 24.91 12.53
C LEU A 115 -8.81 25.30 12.17
N GLY A 116 -9.26 24.84 11.01
CA GLY A 116 -10.66 24.90 10.61
C GLY A 116 -11.00 23.81 9.61
N GLU A 117 -12.25 23.78 9.18
CA GLU A 117 -12.71 22.84 8.16
C GLU A 117 -12.57 23.46 6.77
N LEU A 118 -12.13 22.67 5.79
CA LEU A 118 -12.03 23.10 4.41
C LEU A 118 -13.42 23.12 3.73
N TYR A 119 -13.74 24.24 3.10
CA TYR A 119 -14.89 24.42 2.23
C TYR A 119 -14.40 24.74 0.82
N ILE A 120 -15.03 24.13 -0.19
CA ILE A 120 -14.65 24.28 -1.60
C ILE A 120 -15.82 24.87 -2.38
N GLY A 121 -15.57 25.84 -3.25
CA GLY A 121 -16.56 26.45 -4.13
C GLY A 121 -16.06 26.61 -5.56
N GLY A 122 -16.88 27.24 -6.39
CA GLY A 122 -16.56 27.52 -7.79
C GLY A 122 -17.04 26.43 -8.76
N ASP A 123 -16.49 26.45 -9.97
CA ASP A 123 -17.02 25.72 -11.13
C ASP A 123 -16.86 24.19 -10.99
N GLY A 124 -15.92 23.74 -10.16
CA GLY A 124 -15.66 22.31 -9.94
C GLY A 124 -16.72 21.59 -9.11
N LEU A 125 -17.68 22.31 -8.52
CA LEU A 125 -18.70 21.69 -7.67
C LEU A 125 -19.63 20.76 -8.44
N ALA A 126 -19.81 19.54 -7.91
CA ALA A 126 -20.84 18.63 -8.36
C ALA A 126 -22.24 19.22 -8.13
N ARG A 127 -23.22 18.73 -8.91
CA ARG A 127 -24.62 19.11 -8.72
C ARG A 127 -25.15 18.71 -7.34
N GLY A 128 -24.71 17.58 -6.81
CA GLY A 128 -25.16 17.02 -5.54
C GLY A 128 -25.12 15.50 -5.58
N TYR A 129 -25.74 14.88 -4.59
CA TYR A 129 -25.86 13.42 -4.51
C TYR A 129 -27.15 12.95 -5.20
N LEU A 130 -27.01 11.93 -6.06
CA LEU A 130 -28.13 11.35 -6.81
C LEU A 130 -29.22 10.83 -5.85
N ASN A 131 -30.46 11.31 -6.02
CA ASN A 131 -31.62 10.92 -5.22
C ASN A 131 -31.46 11.11 -3.70
N ARG A 132 -30.58 12.03 -3.27
CA ARG A 132 -30.32 12.35 -1.86
C ARG A 132 -30.33 13.87 -1.64
N PRO A 133 -31.49 14.54 -1.77
CA PRO A 133 -31.59 15.99 -1.65
C PRO A 133 -31.22 16.49 -0.24
N GLU A 134 -31.57 15.75 0.81
CA GLU A 134 -31.24 16.10 2.20
C GLU A 134 -29.73 16.11 2.44
N LEU A 135 -29.03 15.04 2.07
CA LEU A 135 -27.57 14.98 2.16
C LEU A 135 -26.90 16.03 1.26
N THR A 136 -27.51 16.36 0.12
CA THR A 136 -27.03 17.43 -0.75
C THR A 136 -27.12 18.78 -0.06
N ALA A 137 -28.25 19.10 0.57
CA ALA A 137 -28.42 20.35 1.31
C ALA A 137 -27.50 20.43 2.54
N GLU A 138 -27.25 19.30 3.20
CA GLU A 138 -26.35 19.21 4.34
C GLU A 138 -24.88 19.49 3.96
N ARG A 139 -24.41 18.97 2.82
CA ARG A 139 -23.00 19.08 2.40
C ARG A 139 -22.70 20.19 1.41
N PHE A 140 -23.67 20.60 0.60
CA PHE A 140 -23.54 21.72 -0.35
C PHE A 140 -24.32 22.93 0.17
N VAL A 141 -23.68 23.67 1.07
CA VAL A 141 -24.26 24.81 1.77
C VAL A 141 -24.16 26.09 0.95
N SER A 142 -25.04 27.06 1.23
CA SER A 142 -24.99 28.40 0.66
C SER A 142 -24.64 29.40 1.75
N LEU A 143 -23.45 30.02 1.68
CA LEU A 143 -22.95 30.96 2.69
C LEU A 143 -22.76 32.36 2.10
N ALA A 144 -23.18 33.39 2.82
CA ALA A 144 -23.00 34.80 2.46
C ALA A 144 -21.87 35.44 3.29
N GLY A 145 -21.37 36.60 2.85
CA GLY A 145 -20.37 37.39 3.60
C GLY A 145 -18.91 36.94 3.41
N LEU A 146 -18.65 35.89 2.63
CA LEU A 146 -17.29 35.38 2.36
C LEU A 146 -16.60 36.10 1.21
N THR A 147 -17.34 36.39 0.13
CA THR A 147 -16.84 37.10 -1.06
C THR A 147 -17.69 38.31 -1.42
N GLY A 148 -18.44 38.84 -0.44
CA GLY A 148 -19.46 39.87 -0.61
C GLY A 148 -20.82 39.43 -0.07
N ASP A 149 -21.87 40.20 -0.38
CA ASP A 149 -23.21 40.00 0.19
C ASP A 149 -23.98 38.83 -0.43
N ALA A 150 -23.65 38.47 -1.68
CA ALA A 150 -24.32 37.36 -2.37
C ALA A 150 -23.89 36.00 -1.77
N PRO A 151 -24.84 35.09 -1.49
CA PRO A 151 -24.49 33.77 -1.03
C PRO A 151 -23.78 32.98 -2.13
N ILE A 152 -22.71 32.28 -1.76
CA ILE A 152 -21.98 31.36 -2.62
C ILE A 152 -22.21 29.93 -2.17
N ARG A 153 -22.32 29.03 -3.15
CA ARG A 153 -22.46 27.60 -2.89
C ARG A 153 -21.09 26.99 -2.60
N LEU A 154 -21.00 26.24 -1.51
CA LEU A 154 -19.77 25.60 -1.02
C LEU A 154 -20.04 24.15 -0.64
N TYR A 155 -19.09 23.27 -0.95
CA TYR A 155 -19.04 21.91 -0.44
C TYR A 155 -18.24 21.86 0.86
N ARG A 156 -18.86 21.32 1.90
CA ARG A 156 -18.28 21.06 3.22
C ARG A 156 -17.54 19.71 3.20
N THR A 157 -16.21 19.74 3.32
CA THR A 157 -15.37 18.55 3.04
C THR A 157 -15.27 17.53 4.18
N GLY A 158 -15.49 17.95 5.43
CA GLY A 158 -15.13 17.19 6.63
C GLY A 158 -13.61 17.12 6.90
N ASP A 159 -12.79 17.76 6.07
CA ASP A 159 -11.33 17.75 6.21
C ASP A 159 -10.88 18.94 7.08
N GLN A 160 -10.13 18.65 8.14
CA GLN A 160 -9.50 19.64 9.00
C GLN A 160 -8.15 20.05 8.40
N VAL A 161 -7.98 21.35 8.22
CA VAL A 161 -6.86 21.98 7.53
C VAL A 161 -6.45 23.26 8.25
N ARG A 162 -5.32 23.85 7.82
CA ARG A 162 -4.93 25.22 8.18
C ARG A 162 -4.15 25.89 7.06
N TRP A 163 -4.17 27.21 7.05
CA TRP A 163 -3.28 28.00 6.21
C TRP A 163 -1.87 27.98 6.77
N ARG A 164 -0.89 27.72 5.91
CA ARG A 164 0.52 27.97 6.20
C ARG A 164 0.86 29.45 5.96
N PRO A 165 1.94 29.97 6.57
CA PRO A 165 2.41 31.34 6.32
C PRO A 165 2.76 31.65 4.85
N ASP A 166 3.13 30.64 4.08
CA ASP A 166 3.40 30.73 2.63
C ASP A 166 2.12 30.69 1.76
N GLY A 167 0.93 30.70 2.38
CA GLY A 167 -0.36 30.67 1.69
C GLY A 167 -0.67 29.32 1.04
N LEU A 168 -0.03 28.23 1.48
CA LEU A 168 -0.41 26.87 1.12
C LEU A 168 -1.36 26.28 2.17
N VAL A 169 -2.29 25.44 1.76
CA VAL A 169 -3.14 24.67 2.68
C VAL A 169 -2.37 23.43 3.15
N GLU A 170 -2.33 23.23 4.46
CA GLU A 170 -1.85 22.01 5.11
C GLU A 170 -3.02 21.15 5.57
N PHE A 171 -3.01 19.87 5.20
CA PHE A 171 -4.00 18.90 5.67
C PHE A 171 -3.59 18.32 7.03
N VAL A 172 -4.54 18.29 7.96
CA VAL A 172 -4.31 17.82 9.34
C VAL A 172 -5.02 16.49 9.58
N GLY A 173 -6.28 16.36 9.20
CA GLY A 173 -7.07 15.15 9.44
C GLY A 173 -8.52 15.28 8.98
N ARG A 174 -9.38 14.38 9.46
CA ARG A 174 -10.82 14.42 9.23
C ARG A 174 -11.56 14.62 10.54
N THR A 175 -12.70 15.29 10.47
CA THR A 175 -13.61 15.48 11.61
C THR A 175 -14.59 14.31 11.79
N ASP A 176 -14.75 13.48 10.74
CA ASP A 176 -15.60 12.29 10.72
C ASP A 176 -14.79 10.97 10.71
N PHE A 177 -15.49 9.83 10.66
CA PHE A 177 -14.88 8.49 10.66
C PHE A 177 -14.49 7.98 9.27
N GLN A 178 -14.54 8.85 8.26
CA GLN A 178 -14.20 8.44 6.92
C GLN A 178 -12.69 8.25 6.80
N VAL A 179 -12.29 7.24 6.04
CA VAL A 179 -10.87 6.92 5.83
C VAL A 179 -10.54 6.82 4.35
N LYS A 180 -9.28 7.10 4.05
CA LYS A 180 -8.69 6.87 2.72
C LYS A 180 -7.73 5.69 2.82
N ILE A 181 -8.03 4.63 2.07
CA ILE A 181 -7.22 3.41 2.00
C ILE A 181 -6.97 3.08 0.54
N ARG A 182 -5.70 3.14 0.13
CA ARG A 182 -5.22 2.84 -1.23
C ARG A 182 -5.94 3.67 -2.30
N GLY A 183 -6.26 4.92 -1.95
CA GLY A 183 -7.00 5.85 -2.82
C GLY A 183 -8.52 5.68 -2.82
N HIS A 184 -9.06 4.70 -2.10
CA HIS A 184 -10.50 4.55 -1.90
C HIS A 184 -10.97 5.36 -0.70
N ARG A 185 -12.02 6.15 -0.90
CA ARG A 185 -12.77 6.85 0.15
C ARG A 185 -13.79 5.87 0.74
N ILE A 186 -13.62 5.51 2.01
CA ILE A 186 -14.40 4.45 2.68
C ILE A 186 -15.10 5.05 3.89
N GLU A 187 -16.42 4.92 3.92
CA GLU A 187 -17.25 5.22 5.09
C GLU A 187 -17.27 4.02 6.02
N LEU A 188 -16.63 4.12 7.19
CA LEU A 188 -16.57 2.99 8.13
C LEU A 188 -17.97 2.59 8.62
N GLU A 189 -18.85 3.56 8.78
CA GLU A 189 -20.24 3.34 9.21
C GLU A 189 -21.07 2.55 8.18
N GLU A 190 -20.75 2.63 6.88
CA GLU A 190 -21.40 1.80 5.86
C GLU A 190 -21.08 0.31 6.07
N ILE A 191 -19.82 0.02 6.42
CA ILE A 191 -19.37 -1.34 6.72
C ILE A 191 -20.01 -1.81 8.02
N GLU A 192 -20.03 -0.96 9.06
CA GLU A 192 -20.69 -1.25 10.34
C GLU A 192 -22.18 -1.54 10.16
N ALA A 193 -22.88 -0.76 9.34
CA ALA A 193 -24.30 -0.99 9.02
C ALA A 193 -24.52 -2.32 8.29
N ALA A 194 -23.65 -2.67 7.33
CA ALA A 194 -23.71 -3.96 6.63
C ALA A 194 -23.43 -5.14 7.58
N LEU A 195 -22.48 -4.99 8.51
CA LEU A 195 -22.18 -5.97 9.56
C LEU A 195 -23.39 -6.19 10.47
N LEU A 196 -24.03 -5.12 10.95
CA LEU A 196 -25.23 -5.19 11.78
C LEU A 196 -26.41 -5.85 11.04
N ALA A 197 -26.57 -5.55 9.75
CA ALA A 197 -27.60 -6.13 8.89
C ALA A 197 -27.45 -7.65 8.67
N SER A 198 -26.27 -8.22 8.95
CA SER A 198 -26.04 -9.67 8.87
C SER A 198 -26.85 -10.48 9.87
N GLY A 199 -27.29 -9.85 10.97
CA GLY A 199 -27.97 -10.52 12.07
C GLY A 199 -27.06 -11.37 12.96
N MET A 200 -25.78 -11.59 12.61
CA MET A 200 -24.82 -12.42 13.37
C MET A 200 -24.15 -11.69 14.53
N VAL A 201 -24.16 -10.35 14.53
CA VAL A 201 -23.50 -9.50 15.54
C VAL A 201 -24.49 -8.58 16.24
N THR A 202 -24.26 -8.31 17.52
CA THR A 202 -25.08 -7.39 18.33
C THR A 202 -24.63 -5.95 18.14
N THR A 203 -23.31 -5.74 18.14
CA THR A 203 -22.69 -4.44 17.90
C THR A 203 -21.34 -4.64 17.23
N THR A 204 -20.85 -3.60 16.56
CA THR A 204 -19.59 -3.64 15.84
C THR A 204 -18.98 -2.25 15.72
N ALA A 205 -17.66 -2.21 15.57
CA ALA A 205 -16.95 -1.03 15.14
C ALA A 205 -15.84 -1.43 14.16
N VAL A 206 -15.66 -0.66 13.10
CA VAL A 206 -14.58 -0.86 12.15
C VAL A 206 -13.48 0.15 12.42
N THR A 207 -12.23 -0.32 12.34
CA THR A 207 -11.03 0.49 12.53
C THR A 207 -10.05 0.24 11.40
N VAL A 208 -9.07 1.14 11.27
CA VAL A 208 -7.97 0.98 10.32
C VAL A 208 -6.72 0.55 11.08
N GLN A 209 -6.11 -0.54 10.63
CA GLN A 209 -4.81 -0.99 11.08
C GLN A 209 -3.75 -0.62 10.04
N GLU A 210 -2.67 0.01 10.47
CA GLU A 210 -1.51 0.32 9.63
C GLU A 210 -0.38 -0.67 9.92
N SER A 211 0.10 -1.34 8.87
CA SER A 211 1.25 -2.25 8.95
C SER A 211 2.55 -1.45 9.11
N PRO A 212 3.67 -2.08 9.56
CA PRO A 212 4.98 -1.42 9.60
C PRO A 212 5.44 -0.86 8.25
N SER A 213 4.88 -1.37 7.14
CA SER A 213 5.19 -0.91 5.78
C SER A 213 4.39 0.33 5.34
N GLY A 214 3.51 0.85 6.21
CA GLY A 214 2.59 1.96 5.93
C GLY A 214 1.32 1.58 5.17
N ASP A 215 1.13 0.30 4.82
CA ASP A 215 -0.13 -0.15 4.20
C ASP A 215 -1.25 -0.24 5.25
N LYS A 216 -2.43 0.25 4.87
CA LYS A 216 -3.61 0.33 5.73
C LYS A 216 -4.63 -0.75 5.37
N SER A 217 -5.25 -1.36 6.37
CA SER A 217 -6.27 -2.39 6.22
C SER A 217 -7.42 -2.20 7.20
N LEU A 218 -8.58 -2.76 6.88
CA LEU A 218 -9.79 -2.66 7.69
C LEU A 218 -9.88 -3.83 8.67
N VAL A 219 -10.13 -3.52 9.93
CA VAL A 219 -10.36 -4.50 11.01
C VAL A 219 -11.73 -4.26 11.60
N ALA A 220 -12.59 -5.28 11.56
CA ALA A 220 -13.90 -5.26 12.20
C ALA A 220 -13.82 -5.85 13.60
N HIS A 221 -14.21 -5.06 14.59
CA HIS A 221 -14.41 -5.49 15.96
C HIS A 221 -15.88 -5.83 16.13
N VAL A 222 -16.18 -7.07 16.51
CA VAL A 222 -17.54 -7.58 16.53
C VAL A 222 -17.86 -8.20 17.87
N VAL A 223 -19.08 -7.97 18.34
CA VAL A 223 -19.66 -8.68 19.47
C VAL A 223 -20.68 -9.66 18.88
N PRO A 224 -20.37 -10.96 18.80
CA PRO A 224 -21.30 -11.96 18.27
C PRO A 224 -22.60 -12.03 19.07
N LYS A 225 -23.73 -12.30 18.42
CA LYS A 225 -24.99 -12.60 19.13
C LYS A 225 -24.94 -13.97 19.82
N ASP A 226 -24.40 -14.95 19.11
CA ASP A 226 -24.13 -16.28 19.63
C ASP A 226 -22.68 -16.64 19.32
N ARG A 227 -21.89 -16.87 20.36
CA ARG A 227 -20.47 -17.20 20.22
C ARG A 227 -20.22 -18.62 19.75
N ALA A 228 -21.12 -19.56 20.04
CA ALA A 228 -20.92 -20.96 19.65
C ALA A 228 -20.93 -21.12 18.12
N ASP A 229 -21.83 -20.38 17.47
CA ASP A 229 -22.08 -20.43 16.03
C ASP A 229 -21.36 -19.34 15.23
N PHE A 230 -20.67 -18.43 15.91
CA PHE A 230 -19.96 -17.34 15.24
C PHE A 230 -18.81 -17.84 14.36
N ARG A 231 -18.81 -17.46 13.08
CA ARG A 231 -17.70 -17.72 12.16
C ARG A 231 -17.40 -16.46 11.35
N ALA A 232 -16.18 -15.95 11.48
CA ALA A 232 -15.73 -14.76 10.75
C ALA A 232 -15.86 -14.91 9.22
N SER A 233 -15.72 -16.12 8.68
CA SER A 233 -15.89 -16.42 7.25
C SER A 233 -17.30 -16.12 6.75
N LEU A 234 -18.34 -16.41 7.55
CA LEU A 234 -19.74 -16.15 7.19
C LEU A 234 -20.02 -14.64 7.12
N LEU A 235 -19.45 -13.86 8.04
CA LEU A 235 -19.52 -12.39 7.97
C LEU A 235 -18.80 -11.86 6.73
N GLN A 236 -17.62 -12.38 6.44
CA GLN A 236 -16.85 -11.98 5.26
C GLN A 236 -17.64 -12.24 3.97
N GLU A 237 -18.25 -13.43 3.82
CA GLU A 237 -19.11 -13.78 2.69
C GLU A 237 -20.33 -12.86 2.59
N HIS A 238 -21.00 -12.59 3.72
CA HIS A 238 -22.13 -11.66 3.78
C HIS A 238 -21.75 -10.26 3.28
N LEU A 239 -20.60 -9.74 3.71
CA LEU A 239 -20.12 -8.43 3.27
C LEU A 239 -19.72 -8.43 1.78
N GLN A 240 -19.08 -9.48 1.28
CA GLN A 240 -18.68 -9.58 -0.12
C GLN A 240 -19.87 -9.56 -1.09
N GLN A 241 -21.05 -9.97 -0.66
CA GLN A 241 -22.28 -9.93 -1.46
C GLN A 241 -22.89 -8.52 -1.53
N ARG A 242 -22.50 -7.58 -0.65
CA ARG A 242 -23.18 -6.28 -0.47
C ARG A 242 -22.26 -5.09 -0.66
N LEU A 243 -20.98 -5.27 -0.38
CA LEU A 243 -19.97 -4.22 -0.42
C LEU A 243 -18.90 -4.53 -1.47
N PRO A 244 -18.32 -3.50 -2.10
CA PRO A 244 -17.11 -3.65 -2.89
C PRO A 244 -16.00 -4.32 -2.08
N ARG A 245 -15.19 -5.16 -2.72
CA ARG A 245 -14.11 -5.93 -2.08
C ARG A 245 -13.17 -5.08 -1.21
N PHE A 246 -12.88 -3.84 -1.60
CA PHE A 246 -11.99 -2.95 -0.84
C PHE A 246 -12.58 -2.42 0.47
N MET A 247 -13.90 -2.54 0.67
CA MET A 247 -14.60 -2.20 1.92
C MET A 247 -14.75 -3.39 2.85
N VAL A 248 -14.47 -4.62 2.40
CA VAL A 248 -14.59 -5.82 3.23
C VAL A 248 -13.40 -5.88 4.19
N PRO A 249 -13.61 -5.92 5.51
CA PRO A 249 -12.55 -6.08 6.50
C PRO A 249 -11.71 -7.34 6.25
N SER A 250 -10.39 -7.20 6.39
CA SER A 250 -9.45 -8.32 6.25
C SER A 250 -9.35 -9.15 7.53
N ARG A 251 -9.78 -8.59 8.66
CA ARG A 251 -9.72 -9.25 9.96
C ARG A 251 -10.98 -8.95 10.76
N PHE A 252 -11.45 -9.95 11.48
CA PHE A 252 -12.55 -9.87 12.43
C PHE A 252 -12.01 -10.20 13.81
N VAL A 253 -12.21 -9.30 14.76
CA VAL A 253 -11.78 -9.46 16.16
C VAL A 253 -13.04 -9.58 17.00
N GLU A 254 -13.22 -10.74 17.61
CA GLU A 254 -14.32 -11.00 18.53
C GLU A 254 -14.03 -10.34 19.88
N LEU A 255 -15.02 -9.64 20.41
CA LEU A 255 -14.96 -8.97 21.71
C LEU A 255 -16.16 -9.33 22.57
N ASP A 256 -15.99 -9.26 23.90
CA ASP A 256 -17.09 -9.38 24.86
C ASP A 256 -18.01 -8.16 24.78
N ALA A 257 -17.41 -6.98 24.69
CA ALA A 257 -18.10 -5.71 24.50
C ALA A 257 -17.16 -4.72 23.79
N LEU A 258 -17.73 -3.71 23.13
CA LEU A 258 -16.94 -2.61 22.59
C LEU A 258 -16.50 -1.69 23.75
N PRO A 259 -15.22 -1.27 23.78
CA PRO A 259 -14.78 -0.27 24.75
C PRO A 259 -15.48 1.05 24.48
N LEU A 260 -15.91 1.73 25.55
CA LEU A 260 -16.56 3.02 25.48
C LEU A 260 -15.67 4.09 26.12
N ASN A 261 -15.69 5.29 25.57
CA ASN A 261 -15.05 6.46 26.17
C ASN A 261 -15.91 7.04 27.30
N ALA A 262 -15.40 8.08 27.99
CA ALA A 262 -16.11 8.74 29.08
C ALA A 262 -17.51 9.30 28.72
N ASN A 263 -17.78 9.48 27.43
CA ASN A 263 -19.07 9.96 26.91
C ASN A 263 -19.99 8.83 26.43
N GLY A 264 -19.67 7.57 26.72
CA GLY A 264 -20.47 6.40 26.34
C GLY A 264 -20.42 6.07 24.84
N LYS A 265 -19.53 6.69 24.06
CA LYS A 265 -19.31 6.36 22.64
C LYS A 265 -18.18 5.35 22.47
N VAL A 266 -18.20 4.56 21.40
CA VAL A 266 -17.14 3.58 21.11
C VAL A 266 -15.76 4.24 21.09
N ASP A 267 -14.83 3.71 21.90
CA ASP A 267 -13.45 4.15 21.92
C ASP A 267 -12.62 3.39 20.87
N ARG A 268 -12.64 3.93 19.64
CA ARG A 268 -11.85 3.37 18.53
C ARG A 268 -10.33 3.46 18.79
N LYS A 269 -9.84 4.37 19.65
CA LYS A 269 -8.41 4.44 19.98
C LYS A 269 -8.00 3.25 20.85
N ALA A 270 -8.83 2.90 21.83
CA ALA A 270 -8.63 1.71 22.65
C ALA A 270 -8.64 0.42 21.79
N LEU A 271 -9.56 0.34 20.81
CA LEU A 271 -9.62 -0.78 19.86
C LEU A 271 -8.35 -0.92 19.01
N VAL A 272 -7.76 0.19 18.54
CA VAL A 272 -6.52 0.15 17.77
C VAL A 272 -5.33 -0.24 18.66
N ALA A 273 -5.25 0.29 19.88
CA ALA A 273 -4.19 -0.06 20.83
C ALA A 273 -4.20 -1.54 21.23
N GLY A 274 -5.39 -2.14 21.45
CA GLY A 274 -5.54 -3.55 21.77
C GLY A 274 -5.11 -4.52 20.65
N GLN A 275 -5.07 -4.06 19.40
CA GLN A 275 -4.61 -4.86 18.26
C GLN A 275 -3.09 -5.08 18.26
N ALA A 276 -2.31 -4.19 18.86
CA ALA A 276 -0.86 -4.34 18.98
C ALA A 276 -0.45 -5.50 19.90
N HIS A 277 -1.36 -5.97 20.76
CA HIS A 277 -1.08 -6.97 21.79
C HIS A 277 -1.75 -8.34 21.54
N SER A 278 -2.54 -8.50 20.48
CA SER A 278 -3.24 -9.76 20.18
C SER A 278 -2.37 -10.80 19.43
N GLY A 279 -1.03 -10.67 19.53
CA GLY A 279 -0.08 -11.72 19.17
C GLY A 279 0.03 -12.78 20.26
N VAL A 280 -1.09 -13.44 20.60
CA VAL A 280 -1.05 -14.60 21.51
C VAL A 280 -0.89 -15.86 20.66
N PHE A 281 0.32 -16.38 20.75
CA PHE A 281 0.86 -17.54 20.05
C PHE A 281 0.00 -18.80 20.22
N SER A 282 -0.20 -19.53 19.12
CA SER A 282 -0.43 -20.96 19.18
C SER A 282 0.85 -21.67 18.77
N LEU A 283 1.53 -22.26 19.74
CA LEU A 283 2.77 -23.04 19.58
C LEU A 283 2.60 -24.18 18.56
N ASN A 284 1.35 -24.60 18.29
CA ASN A 284 1.01 -25.61 17.29
C ASN A 284 1.11 -25.12 15.83
N ALA A 285 1.01 -23.82 15.57
CA ALA A 285 1.09 -23.27 14.21
C ALA A 285 2.55 -23.22 13.68
N MET A 286 3.54 -23.14 14.58
CA MET A 286 4.96 -23.19 14.25
C MET A 286 5.44 -24.57 13.79
N LEU A 287 4.68 -25.63 14.12
CA LEU A 287 5.00 -27.02 13.77
C LEU A 287 4.37 -27.50 12.45
N ALA A 288 3.53 -26.67 11.81
CA ALA A 288 2.94 -26.97 10.50
C ALA A 288 3.76 -26.42 9.32
N VAL A 289 4.99 -25.94 9.56
CA VAL A 289 5.95 -25.64 8.49
C VAL A 289 6.38 -26.96 7.87
N THR A 290 5.71 -27.27 6.77
CA THR A 290 5.97 -28.33 5.80
C THR A 290 7.47 -28.62 5.62
N HIS A 291 7.82 -29.87 5.29
CA HIS A 291 9.18 -30.32 4.92
C HIS A 291 9.85 -29.56 3.75
N ASP A 292 9.22 -28.52 3.18
CA ASP A 292 9.75 -27.66 2.13
C ASP A 292 10.26 -26.31 2.70
N PRO A 293 11.58 -26.07 2.70
CA PRO A 293 12.18 -24.82 3.18
C PRO A 293 11.66 -23.57 2.47
N LEU A 294 11.26 -23.68 1.19
CA LEU A 294 10.73 -22.55 0.43
C LEU A 294 9.38 -22.08 0.97
N THR A 295 8.45 -23.02 1.20
CA THR A 295 7.12 -22.70 1.74
C THR A 295 7.24 -21.98 3.08
N GLY A 296 8.18 -22.39 3.94
CA GLY A 296 8.48 -21.70 5.21
C GLY A 296 9.01 -20.27 5.02
N GLU A 297 9.94 -20.05 4.09
CA GLU A 297 10.45 -18.70 3.82
C GLU A 297 9.37 -17.78 3.20
N LEU A 298 8.54 -18.31 2.30
CA LEU A 298 7.41 -17.57 1.73
C LEU A 298 6.34 -17.26 2.79
N ALA A 299 6.06 -18.18 3.70
CA ALA A 299 5.17 -17.95 4.84
C ALA A 299 5.66 -16.77 5.68
N THR A 300 6.96 -16.71 5.99
CA THR A 300 7.57 -15.58 6.72
C THR A 300 7.43 -14.27 5.95
N MET A 301 7.68 -14.28 4.63
CA MET A 301 7.49 -13.07 3.82
C MET A 301 6.03 -12.60 3.79
N TRP A 302 5.07 -13.52 3.75
CA TRP A 302 3.64 -13.20 3.83
C TRP A 302 3.28 -12.65 5.20
N ALA A 303 3.71 -13.30 6.28
CA ALA A 303 3.49 -12.87 7.65
C ALA A 303 3.98 -11.43 7.88
N ASP A 304 5.23 -11.15 7.47
CA ASP A 304 5.84 -9.81 7.54
C ASP A 304 5.02 -8.76 6.79
N LEU A 305 4.58 -9.08 5.56
CA LEU A 305 3.87 -8.14 4.69
C LEU A 305 2.43 -7.88 5.12
N LEU A 306 1.75 -8.93 5.60
CA LEU A 306 0.36 -8.90 6.02
C LEU A 306 0.21 -8.44 7.47
N GLY A 307 1.30 -8.43 8.26
CA GLY A 307 1.26 -8.11 9.68
C GLY A 307 0.53 -9.16 10.50
N VAL A 308 0.51 -10.41 10.05
CA VAL A 308 -0.12 -11.55 10.74
C VAL A 308 0.97 -12.40 11.41
N PRO A 309 0.70 -12.99 12.58
CA PRO A 309 1.73 -13.68 13.36
C PRO A 309 2.23 -14.98 12.69
N VAL A 310 1.34 -15.71 12.01
CA VAL A 310 1.66 -16.97 11.32
C VAL A 310 0.82 -17.07 10.05
N VAL A 311 1.41 -17.64 8.99
CA VAL A 311 0.75 -18.01 7.74
C VAL A 311 0.91 -19.51 7.55
N LEU A 312 -0.19 -20.21 7.30
CA LEU A 312 -0.27 -21.64 7.07
C LEU A 312 -0.25 -21.96 5.56
N PRO A 313 0.12 -23.19 5.16
CA PRO A 313 0.18 -23.57 3.74
C PRO A 313 -1.15 -23.42 2.98
N GLU A 314 -2.29 -23.57 3.65
CA GLU A 314 -3.64 -23.46 3.04
C GLU A 314 -4.20 -22.04 3.09
N ASP A 315 -3.46 -21.09 3.65
CA ASP A 315 -3.95 -19.72 3.76
C ASP A 315 -3.93 -19.03 2.39
N ASP A 316 -5.03 -18.33 2.10
CA ASP A 316 -5.15 -17.46 0.92
C ASP A 316 -4.61 -16.07 1.25
N PHE A 317 -3.71 -15.57 0.39
CA PHE A 317 -3.04 -14.27 0.56
C PHE A 317 -4.03 -13.12 0.77
N PHE A 318 -5.10 -13.10 -0.02
CA PHE A 318 -6.07 -12.02 -0.01
C PHE A 318 -7.11 -12.17 1.10
N ARG A 319 -7.44 -13.40 1.52
CA ARG A 319 -8.27 -13.65 2.70
C ARG A 319 -7.58 -13.19 3.98
N LEU A 320 -6.25 -13.30 4.03
CA LEU A 320 -5.43 -12.74 5.10
C LEU A 320 -5.23 -11.21 5.02
N GLY A 321 -5.89 -10.52 4.09
CA GLY A 321 -5.79 -9.06 3.92
C GLY A 321 -4.81 -8.57 2.86
N GLY A 322 -4.23 -9.50 2.11
CA GLY A 322 -3.46 -9.21 0.92
C GLY A 322 -4.26 -8.43 -0.12
N ASN A 323 -3.55 -7.63 -0.90
CA ASN A 323 -4.11 -6.79 -1.96
C ASN A 323 -3.08 -6.64 -3.08
N SER A 324 -3.45 -5.97 -4.17
CA SER A 324 -2.56 -5.79 -5.33
C SER A 324 -1.24 -5.10 -4.98
N LEU A 325 -1.22 -4.16 -4.03
CA LEU A 325 0.00 -3.47 -3.60
C LEU A 325 0.90 -4.40 -2.79
N LEU A 326 0.36 -5.13 -1.82
CA LEU A 326 1.11 -6.12 -1.06
C LEU A 326 1.59 -7.28 -1.95
N ALA A 327 0.78 -7.70 -2.92
CA ALA A 327 1.16 -8.70 -3.92
C ALA A 327 2.32 -8.22 -4.79
N ALA A 328 2.29 -6.95 -5.23
CA ALA A 328 3.41 -6.36 -5.97
C ALA A 328 4.69 -6.29 -5.11
N ARG A 329 4.58 -5.89 -3.84
CA ARG A 329 5.72 -5.91 -2.87
C ARG A 329 6.28 -7.31 -2.69
N LEU A 330 5.41 -8.30 -2.51
CA LEU A 330 5.78 -9.70 -2.36
C LEU A 330 6.55 -10.20 -3.58
N VAL A 331 6.01 -9.98 -4.79
CA VAL A 331 6.67 -10.40 -6.04
C VAL A 331 8.05 -9.76 -6.19
N LEU A 332 8.19 -8.48 -5.83
CA LEU A 332 9.49 -7.79 -5.86
C LEU A 332 10.47 -8.38 -4.84
N ARG A 333 10.04 -8.64 -3.60
CA ARG A 333 10.86 -9.27 -2.55
C ARG A 333 11.30 -10.68 -2.98
N VAL A 334 10.38 -11.48 -3.50
CA VAL A 334 10.67 -12.84 -4.01
C VAL A 334 11.64 -12.79 -5.19
N ARG A 335 11.49 -11.82 -6.11
CA ARG A 335 12.44 -11.61 -7.21
C ARG A 335 13.83 -11.27 -6.67
N ASP A 336 13.94 -10.42 -5.66
CA ASP A 336 15.23 -9.96 -5.17
C ASP A 336 15.97 -11.05 -4.38
N VAL A 337 15.24 -11.84 -3.59
CA VAL A 337 15.79 -12.98 -2.82
C VAL A 337 16.13 -14.17 -3.71
N TYR A 338 15.20 -14.58 -4.60
CA TYR A 338 15.33 -15.85 -5.33
C TYR A 338 15.70 -15.69 -6.81
N ARG A 339 15.77 -14.46 -7.33
CA ARG A 339 16.01 -14.17 -8.76
C ARG A 339 14.98 -14.80 -9.70
N VAL A 340 13.80 -15.16 -9.18
CA VAL A 340 12.67 -15.69 -9.95
C VAL A 340 11.66 -14.57 -10.20
N ARG A 341 11.18 -14.45 -11.44
CA ARG A 341 10.10 -13.53 -11.77
C ARG A 341 8.76 -14.23 -11.65
N PHE A 342 7.97 -13.80 -10.68
CA PHE A 342 6.54 -14.12 -10.65
C PHE A 342 5.77 -12.96 -11.27
N PRO A 343 4.80 -13.23 -12.14
CA PRO A 343 3.81 -12.21 -12.45
C PRO A 343 2.90 -12.01 -11.23
N VAL A 344 2.40 -10.79 -11.02
CA VAL A 344 1.48 -10.51 -9.90
C VAL A 344 0.21 -11.38 -9.98
N TYR A 345 -0.24 -11.73 -11.20
CA TYR A 345 -1.39 -12.62 -11.40
C TYR A 345 -1.17 -14.03 -10.82
N ALA A 346 0.07 -14.48 -10.66
CA ALA A 346 0.36 -15.80 -10.10
C ALA A 346 -0.25 -15.98 -8.71
N LEU A 347 -0.26 -14.93 -7.88
CA LEU A 347 -0.92 -14.93 -6.57
C LEU A 347 -2.44 -15.08 -6.65
N TYR A 348 -3.06 -14.58 -7.72
CA TYR A 348 -4.51 -14.70 -7.92
C TYR A 348 -4.91 -16.10 -8.40
N GLU A 349 -4.07 -16.74 -9.19
CA GLU A 349 -4.28 -18.14 -9.61
C GLU A 349 -3.96 -19.13 -8.48
N ALA A 350 -2.99 -18.77 -7.65
CA ALA A 350 -2.40 -19.69 -6.71
C ALA A 350 -3.27 -20.02 -5.52
N GLY A 351 -4.44 -19.42 -5.25
CA GLY A 351 -5.38 -19.83 -4.17
C GLY A 351 -4.86 -19.86 -2.72
N THR A 352 -3.78 -20.58 -2.46
CA THR A 352 -3.12 -20.82 -1.19
C THR A 352 -1.60 -20.58 -1.26
N LEU A 353 -0.95 -20.44 -0.10
CA LEU A 353 0.51 -20.37 -0.02
C LEU A 353 1.19 -21.61 -0.63
N ARG A 354 0.64 -22.81 -0.42
CA ARG A 354 1.20 -24.07 -0.93
C ARG A 354 1.22 -24.09 -2.45
N GLU A 355 0.09 -23.78 -3.07
CA GLU A 355 -0.05 -23.71 -4.53
C GLU A 355 0.86 -22.62 -5.11
N PHE A 356 1.00 -21.46 -4.44
CA PHE A 356 1.94 -20.42 -4.85
C PHE A 356 3.40 -20.90 -4.80
N ALA A 357 3.79 -21.61 -3.75
CA ALA A 357 5.12 -22.21 -3.63
C ALA A 357 5.37 -23.27 -4.73
N ALA A 358 4.35 -24.06 -5.07
CA ALA A 358 4.41 -25.10 -6.10
C ALA A 358 4.63 -24.54 -7.52
N GLN A 359 4.03 -23.38 -7.85
CA GLN A 359 4.22 -22.73 -9.17
C GLN A 359 5.69 -22.40 -9.49
N ARG A 360 6.56 -22.29 -8.47
CA ARG A 360 8.00 -22.10 -8.67
C ARG A 360 8.69 -23.37 -9.19
N GLY A 361 8.25 -24.54 -8.73
CA GLY A 361 8.84 -25.83 -9.09
C GLY A 361 8.83 -26.05 -10.60
N GLU A 362 7.75 -25.62 -11.25
CA GLU A 362 7.55 -25.78 -12.70
C GLU A 362 8.34 -24.74 -13.52
N ARG A 363 8.41 -23.48 -13.08
CA ARG A 363 9.06 -22.40 -13.84
C ARG A 363 10.59 -22.35 -13.67
N CYS A 364 11.13 -22.82 -12.54
CA CYS A 364 12.58 -22.98 -12.34
C CYS A 364 13.18 -24.17 -13.10
N ALA A 365 12.39 -25.22 -13.34
CA ALA A 365 12.83 -26.37 -14.14
C ALA A 365 12.99 -26.00 -15.63
N ALA A 366 12.12 -25.14 -16.16
CA ALA A 366 12.17 -24.68 -17.54
C ALA A 366 13.41 -23.82 -17.87
N THR A 367 13.95 -23.07 -16.91
CA THR A 367 15.13 -22.21 -17.13
C THR A 367 16.46 -22.94 -16.98
N ARG A 368 16.48 -24.17 -16.45
CA ARG A 368 17.70 -25.00 -16.35
C ARG A 368 17.89 -25.96 -17.53
N SER A 369 16.94 -26.01 -18.48
CA SER A 369 16.95 -26.93 -19.63
C SER A 369 17.28 -26.25 -20.96
N THR A 370 18.22 -25.30 -20.97
CA THR A 370 18.83 -24.79 -22.21
C THR A 370 20.35 -24.68 -22.05
N ALA A 371 21.00 -25.79 -21.71
CA ALA A 371 22.41 -25.97 -22.05
C ALA A 371 22.48 -26.75 -23.38
N PRO A 372 23.20 -26.26 -24.41
CA PRO A 372 23.25 -26.94 -25.68
C PRO A 372 23.98 -28.29 -25.51
N ARG A 373 23.25 -29.39 -25.73
CA ARG A 373 23.84 -30.72 -25.90
C ARG A 373 24.82 -30.64 -27.08
N ARG A 374 26.12 -30.70 -26.80
CA ARG A 374 27.15 -30.93 -27.82
C ARG A 374 26.85 -32.27 -28.51
N SER A 375 26.37 -32.21 -29.75
CA SER A 375 26.19 -33.36 -30.62
C SER A 375 27.55 -33.88 -31.09
N GLY A 376 28.11 -34.85 -30.36
CA GLY A 376 29.23 -35.66 -30.86
C GLY A 376 28.72 -36.66 -31.91
N ARG A 377 29.15 -36.48 -33.16
CA ARG A 377 28.86 -37.38 -34.28
C ARG A 377 29.31 -38.82 -34.00
N ARG A 378 28.41 -39.77 -34.27
CA ARG A 378 28.70 -41.20 -34.46
C ARG A 378 29.76 -41.43 -35.56
N ARG A 379 30.78 -42.23 -35.26
CA ARG A 379 31.45 -43.15 -36.19
C ARG A 379 31.51 -44.53 -35.54
N GLY A 380 31.37 -45.56 -36.37
CA GLY A 380 30.83 -46.86 -35.98
C GLY A 380 31.85 -47.98 -35.72
N ARG A 381 31.25 -49.10 -35.28
CA ARG A 381 31.67 -50.51 -35.37
C ARG A 381 32.89 -50.97 -34.55
N GLN A 382 32.62 -51.74 -33.48
CA GLN A 382 32.85 -53.20 -33.30
C GLN A 382 33.03 -53.55 -31.81
N THR A 383 32.33 -54.59 -31.37
CA THR A 383 32.41 -55.30 -30.07
C THR A 383 33.68 -56.17 -29.97
N PRO A 384 33.97 -56.86 -28.84
CA PRO A 384 33.78 -56.57 -27.41
C PRO A 384 35.08 -56.85 -26.58
N ALA A 385 35.11 -56.48 -25.29
CA ALA A 385 35.68 -57.26 -24.17
C ALA A 385 35.94 -56.37 -22.93
N SER A 386 35.43 -56.80 -21.78
CA SER A 386 35.98 -56.44 -20.46
C SER A 386 37.36 -57.13 -20.31
N PRO A 387 38.31 -56.64 -19.48
CA PRO A 387 38.12 -56.76 -18.04
C PRO A 387 38.83 -55.69 -17.15
N THR A 388 38.33 -55.62 -15.92
CA THR A 388 38.99 -55.42 -14.60
C THR A 388 40.32 -54.67 -14.41
N THR A 389 40.38 -54.05 -13.22
CA THR A 389 41.55 -53.83 -12.32
C THR A 389 42.61 -52.86 -12.83
N SER A 390 43.28 -52.02 -12.04
CA SER A 390 43.35 -51.72 -10.60
C SER A 390 44.37 -50.58 -10.47
N ALA A 391 44.41 -49.89 -9.33
CA ALA A 391 45.61 -49.42 -8.60
C ALA A 391 46.80 -48.83 -9.43
N SER A 392 47.42 -47.69 -9.12
CA SER A 392 47.68 -47.08 -7.82
C SER A 392 48.61 -45.87 -8.02
N SER A 393 48.51 -44.93 -7.08
CA SER A 393 49.61 -44.24 -6.38
C SER A 393 50.64 -43.36 -7.11
N SER A 394 50.74 -42.15 -6.54
CA SER A 394 51.98 -41.41 -6.27
C SER A 394 52.61 -40.72 -7.49
N SER A 395 53.29 -39.57 -7.39
CA SER A 395 53.86 -38.87 -6.26
C SER A 395 54.25 -37.44 -6.71
N ALA A 396 54.53 -36.62 -5.70
CA ALA A 396 55.61 -35.62 -5.67
C ALA A 396 55.51 -34.32 -6.50
N ARG A 397 55.41 -33.22 -5.74
CA ARG A 397 56.01 -31.90 -6.01
C ARG A 397 57.53 -32.02 -6.25
N PRO A 398 58.19 -31.01 -6.86
CA PRO A 398 58.79 -29.88 -6.11
C PRO A 398 58.51 -28.54 -6.83
N GLY A 399 58.58 -27.34 -6.25
CA GLY A 399 59.68 -26.67 -5.55
C GLY A 399 59.72 -25.23 -6.13
N SER A 400 59.22 -24.23 -5.39
CA SER A 400 59.99 -23.15 -4.77
C SER A 400 60.94 -22.35 -5.67
N ARG A 401 60.66 -21.03 -5.81
CA ARG A 401 61.67 -19.98 -5.55
C ARG A 401 61.03 -18.59 -5.46
N ALA A 402 61.41 -17.91 -4.38
CA ALA A 402 61.06 -16.54 -4.04
C ALA A 402 62.06 -15.53 -4.64
N ARG A 403 61.64 -14.27 -4.81
CA ARG A 403 62.22 -13.08 -4.14
C ARG A 403 61.63 -11.75 -4.66
N ARG A 404 61.27 -10.91 -3.69
CA ARG A 404 61.03 -9.43 -3.69
C ARG A 404 62.33 -8.66 -4.04
N PRO A 405 62.37 -7.30 -4.26
CA PRO A 405 61.61 -6.26 -3.54
C PRO A 405 61.16 -4.98 -4.30
N THR A 406 60.34 -4.18 -3.60
CA THR A 406 59.96 -2.75 -3.75
C THR A 406 61.15 -1.77 -3.57
N PRO A 407 61.06 -0.40 -3.65
CA PRO A 407 59.89 0.52 -3.59
C PRO A 407 59.95 1.79 -4.50
N GLY A 408 58.91 2.64 -4.45
CA GLY A 408 58.98 4.04 -4.93
C GLY A 408 57.62 4.76 -4.98
N ALA A 409 57.41 5.73 -4.08
CA ALA A 409 56.42 6.83 -4.15
C ALA A 409 57.21 8.16 -4.38
N PRO A 410 56.65 9.41 -4.41
CA PRO A 410 55.28 9.90 -4.18
C PRO A 410 54.82 11.10 -5.08
N ALA A 411 53.72 11.78 -4.67
CA ALA A 411 53.25 13.16 -5.00
C ALA A 411 52.32 13.32 -6.24
N ARG A 412 51.31 14.21 -6.34
CA ARG A 412 50.69 15.27 -5.50
C ARG A 412 49.42 15.81 -6.23
N CYS A 413 48.53 16.51 -5.49
CA CYS A 413 47.56 17.55 -5.91
C CYS A 413 46.31 17.10 -6.72
N SER A 414 45.10 17.63 -6.53
CA SER A 414 44.60 18.90 -5.97
C SER A 414 43.23 18.72 -5.30
#